data_AF-A0A2A6RP53-F1
#
_entry.id   AF-A0A2A6RP53-F1
#
_cell.length_a   1.000
_cell.length_b   1.000
_cell.length_c   1.000
_cell.angle_alpha   90.00
_cell.angle_beta   90.00
_cell.angle_gamma   90.00
#
_symmetry.space_group_name_H-M   'P 1'
#
loop_
_entity.id
_entity.type
_entity.pdbx_description
1 polymer ?
#
loop_
_entity_poly.entity_id
_entity_poly.type
_entity_poly.pdbx_seq_one_letter_code
_entity_poly.pdbx_strand_id
1 'polypeptide(L)'
;MLQKPHYTSGNVIVAVDEPEPVEEMVRMAALLSEGKHARIIALSVSLGLVENEEESVGTIEQIVKRLASEGVPVSSLVVSATSVARGILDAAREYGADLILLGLSRDPAQRSGVGAIAENVAATSPCPVVIYRPAQADIRQVLIACAVTDLSEAALRVGARLAEHIERPMRLVTVGNAQSGGATRRYLRRRLRHTGLDPDMAREHLDDPDPVKGIFKRADAQTLLVTGYDYPDPEEQDWFYSQVATALLRGADGAVVLVIRDRGEPRNAKQTPLLTRTLRWLRPTITPVEQRELIGRAAQMSRTSLDYNVLVVIAAILATLGLLANSNAVIIGAMLVAPLMSPLIAFAIAMAAGRLDVVQRAVLTLFEGFLLAFSLALLIGALSPGLLVTSEMAARGNPTLIDMGVALAAGVIAAYAQARKDIPAALAGVAIAAALMPPICTVGMGVAIGDAPLYQGALLLFIANISAIMFAAGATFLYLGVRPRAKHEPRARRIGSIIGVTLFGLILAMIIGFVVNPVSHARIEQELRTAMPHTELVDLELRRSDPLRIIATVRREAGQPLVAAEVASAREELERSLGRPLQLDIIVQQVVRSEP
;
A
#
# COMPACT_ATOMS: atom_id res chain seq x y z
N MET A 1 37.93 -7.40 -16.93
CA MET A 1 38.15 -6.73 -15.64
C MET A 1 36.92 -6.96 -14.78
N LEU A 2 36.99 -7.87 -13.81
CA LEU A 2 35.86 -8.20 -12.92
C LEU A 2 35.83 -7.19 -11.78
N GLN A 3 34.74 -6.41 -11.67
CA GLN A 3 34.52 -5.47 -10.57
C GLN A 3 34.53 -6.22 -9.23
N LYS A 4 35.36 -5.74 -8.29
CA LYS A 4 35.48 -6.25 -6.93
C LYS A 4 34.16 -5.99 -6.18
N PRO A 5 33.52 -6.98 -5.53
CA PRO A 5 32.41 -6.68 -4.62
C PRO A 5 32.92 -5.83 -3.45
N HIS A 6 32.33 -4.64 -3.26
CA HIS A 6 32.66 -3.63 -2.25
C HIS A 6 32.04 -4.02 -0.90
N TYR A 7 32.71 -4.86 -0.11
CA TYR A 7 32.35 -5.07 1.31
C TYR A 7 33.20 -4.21 2.25
N THR A 8 34.08 -3.38 1.70
CA THR A 8 35.18 -2.77 2.44
C THR A 8 35.43 -1.31 2.06
N SER A 9 34.49 -0.61 1.42
CA SER A 9 34.73 0.78 0.99
C SER A 9 33.48 1.62 1.19
N GLY A 10 33.58 2.65 2.04
CA GLY A 10 32.61 3.75 2.07
C GLY A 10 31.61 3.78 3.25
N ASN A 11 30.46 4.41 3.03
CA ASN A 11 29.50 4.78 4.08
C ASN A 11 28.76 3.56 4.64
N VAL A 12 28.75 3.40 5.96
CA VAL A 12 28.09 2.27 6.62
C VAL A 12 26.89 2.76 7.40
N ILE A 13 25.71 2.17 7.15
CA ILE A 13 24.53 2.38 8.00
C ILE A 13 24.45 1.25 9.00
N VAL A 14 24.34 1.60 10.28
CA VAL A 14 24.17 0.69 11.40
C VAL A 14 22.76 0.89 11.93
N ALA A 15 21.86 -0.06 11.66
CA ALA A 15 20.48 0.03 12.15
C ALA A 15 20.43 -0.36 13.63
N VAL A 16 19.98 0.58 14.47
CA VAL A 16 19.97 0.45 15.92
C VAL A 16 18.55 0.68 16.46
N ASP A 17 18.02 -0.35 17.12
CA ASP A 17 16.66 -0.39 17.68
C ASP A 17 16.69 -0.43 19.22
N GLU A 18 17.66 -1.16 19.78
CA GLU A 18 17.87 -1.29 21.22
C GLU A 18 19.24 -0.68 21.63
N PRO A 19 19.40 -0.13 22.85
CA PRO A 19 20.66 0.44 23.33
C PRO A 19 21.83 -0.56 23.37
N GLU A 20 21.54 -1.82 23.68
CA GLU A 20 22.45 -2.93 23.47
C GLU A 20 22.01 -3.68 22.21
N PRO A 21 22.89 -3.95 21.21
CA PRO A 21 24.35 -3.92 21.24
C PRO A 21 24.97 -2.77 20.39
N VAL A 22 24.48 -1.53 20.51
CA VAL A 22 24.91 -0.40 19.64
C VAL A 22 26.42 -0.23 19.60
N GLU A 23 27.09 -0.28 20.75
CA GLU A 23 28.53 -0.07 20.81
C GLU A 23 29.32 -1.13 20.00
N GLU A 24 29.00 -2.40 20.19
CA GLU A 24 29.65 -3.48 19.44
C GLU A 24 29.38 -3.38 17.94
N MET A 25 28.16 -3.02 17.56
CA MET A 25 27.78 -2.85 16.16
C MET A 25 28.52 -1.68 15.51
N VAL A 26 28.60 -0.53 16.17
CA VAL A 26 29.31 0.65 15.67
C VAL A 26 30.81 0.38 15.57
N ARG A 27 31.40 -0.29 16.57
CA ARG A 27 32.81 -0.73 16.52
C ARG A 27 33.02 -1.69 15.36
N MET A 28 32.13 -2.67 15.16
CA MET A 28 32.22 -3.59 14.03
C MET A 28 32.08 -2.87 12.68
N ALA A 29 31.18 -1.88 12.57
CA ALA A 29 31.06 -1.06 11.38
C ALA A 29 32.34 -0.28 11.08
N ALA A 30 33.01 0.24 12.12
CA ALA A 30 34.31 0.90 11.97
C ALA A 30 35.41 -0.03 11.43
N LEU A 31 35.38 -1.31 11.80
CA LEU A 31 36.32 -2.31 11.26
C LEU A 31 36.06 -2.68 9.80
N LEU A 32 34.78 -2.67 9.41
CA LEU A 32 34.37 -3.03 8.05
C LEU A 32 34.51 -1.85 7.08
N SER A 33 34.59 -0.63 7.59
CA SER A 33 34.74 0.60 6.82
C SER A 33 36.22 0.86 6.46
N GLU A 34 36.56 1.03 5.17
CA GLU A 34 37.87 1.54 4.75
C GLU A 34 37.76 2.90 4.06
N GLY A 35 38.72 3.79 4.33
CA GLY A 35 38.94 5.05 3.62
C GLY A 35 38.91 6.27 4.53
N LYS A 36 39.74 7.29 4.23
CA LYS A 36 39.87 8.55 4.99
C LYS A 36 38.57 9.38 5.08
N HIS A 37 37.50 9.00 4.38
CA HIS A 37 36.23 9.72 4.30
C HIS A 37 35.00 8.86 4.59
N ALA A 38 35.18 7.62 5.03
CA ALA A 38 34.07 6.73 5.28
C ALA A 38 33.32 7.16 6.57
N ARG A 39 31.98 7.27 6.47
CA ARG A 39 31.12 7.70 7.58
C ARG A 39 30.29 6.54 8.09
N ILE A 40 30.17 6.44 9.41
CA ILE A 40 29.29 5.47 10.06
C ILE A 40 28.05 6.23 10.53
N ILE A 41 26.87 5.77 10.12
CA ILE A 41 25.60 6.37 10.51
C ILE A 41 24.87 5.37 11.40
N ALA A 42 24.75 5.68 12.69
CA ALA A 42 23.90 4.96 13.61
C ALA A 42 22.45 5.42 13.38
N LEU A 43 21.66 4.58 12.74
CA LEU A 43 20.30 4.89 12.30
C LEU A 43 19.26 4.31 13.25
N SER A 44 18.48 5.17 13.88
CA SER A 44 17.25 4.81 14.59
C SER A 44 16.04 5.14 13.74
N VAL A 45 15.08 4.22 13.65
CA VAL A 45 13.85 4.43 12.88
C VAL A 45 12.68 4.52 13.84
N SER A 46 12.05 5.69 13.93
CA SER A 46 10.84 5.88 14.75
C SER A 46 9.57 5.65 13.92
N LEU A 47 8.60 4.96 14.51
CA LEU A 47 7.29 4.70 13.90
C LEU A 47 6.22 5.72 14.37
N GLY A 48 6.58 6.65 15.25
CA GLY A 48 5.78 7.84 15.60
C GLY A 48 4.56 7.60 16.49
N LEU A 49 4.52 6.50 17.27
CA LEU A 49 3.32 6.09 18.02
C LEU A 49 3.54 5.66 19.48
N VAL A 50 4.75 5.76 20.05
CA VAL A 50 5.02 5.23 21.41
C VAL A 50 5.99 6.13 22.20
N GLU A 51 5.61 6.54 23.41
CA GLU A 51 6.47 7.31 24.34
C GLU A 51 7.79 6.59 24.67
N ASN A 52 7.80 5.25 24.68
CA ASN A 52 9.00 4.43 24.95
C ASN A 52 10.09 4.52 23.86
N GLU A 53 9.75 4.96 22.63
CA GLU A 53 10.75 5.12 21.55
C GLU A 53 11.69 6.31 21.83
N GLU A 54 11.19 7.40 22.42
CA GLU A 54 12.00 8.60 22.67
C GLU A 54 13.11 8.36 23.71
N GLU A 55 12.84 7.56 24.75
CA GLU A 55 13.82 7.20 25.78
C GLU A 55 14.95 6.31 25.23
N SER A 56 14.59 5.35 24.38
CA SER A 56 15.56 4.45 23.74
C SER A 56 16.44 5.21 22.74
N VAL A 57 15.85 6.07 21.92
CA VAL A 57 16.59 6.95 20.98
C VAL A 57 17.55 7.88 21.72
N GLY A 58 17.11 8.49 22.83
CA GLY A 58 17.97 9.35 23.65
C GLY A 58 19.19 8.59 24.22
N THR A 59 18.99 7.35 24.66
CA THR A 59 20.08 6.50 25.17
C THR A 59 21.07 6.13 24.06
N ILE A 60 20.57 5.76 22.87
CA ILE A 60 21.40 5.44 21.70
C ILE A 60 22.24 6.66 21.29
N GLU A 61 21.65 7.85 21.25
CA GLU A 61 22.38 9.07 20.93
C GLU A 61 23.53 9.36 21.92
N GLN A 62 23.34 9.09 23.21
CA GLN A 62 24.39 9.25 24.21
C GLN A 62 25.56 8.28 23.97
N ILE A 63 25.26 7.01 23.66
CA ILE A 63 26.28 6.00 23.32
C ILE A 63 27.06 6.44 22.07
N VAL A 64 26.36 6.91 21.04
CA VAL A 64 26.98 7.37 19.79
C VAL A 64 27.85 8.60 20.03
N LYS A 65 27.40 9.57 20.84
CA LYS A 65 28.20 10.76 21.21
C LYS A 65 29.46 10.38 21.97
N ARG A 66 29.38 9.40 22.89
CA ARG A 66 30.56 8.87 23.60
C ARG A 66 31.56 8.27 22.61
N LEU A 67 31.11 7.39 21.71
CA LEU A 67 31.97 6.75 20.71
C LEU A 67 32.60 7.77 19.74
N ALA A 68 31.85 8.81 19.36
CA ALA A 68 32.39 9.91 18.56
C ALA A 68 33.51 10.66 19.31
N SER A 69 33.37 10.87 20.62
CA SER A 69 34.42 11.50 21.45
C SER A 69 35.67 10.63 21.62
N GLU A 70 35.54 9.30 21.51
CA GLU A 70 36.65 8.34 21.49
C GLU A 70 37.35 8.27 20.11
N GLY A 71 36.89 9.05 19.13
CA GLY A 71 37.50 9.12 17.79
C GLY A 71 36.91 8.18 16.75
N VAL A 72 35.78 7.51 17.05
CA VAL A 72 35.06 6.70 16.05
C VAL A 72 34.30 7.62 15.11
N PRO A 73 34.40 7.47 13.76
CA PRO A 73 33.76 8.37 12.79
C PRO A 73 32.26 8.06 12.64
N VAL A 74 31.49 8.21 13.72
CA VAL A 74 30.07 7.89 13.81
C VAL A 74 29.19 9.13 14.06
N SER A 75 28.03 9.17 13.42
CA SER A 75 26.97 10.15 13.67
C SER A 75 25.64 9.44 13.91
N SER A 76 24.78 9.99 14.78
CA SER A 76 23.42 9.53 14.94
C SER A 76 22.50 10.13 13.88
N LEU A 77 21.54 9.34 13.40
CA LEU A 77 20.47 9.78 12.51
C LEU A 77 19.17 9.13 12.97
N VAL A 78 18.16 9.95 13.20
CA VAL A 78 16.81 9.48 13.51
C VAL A 78 15.93 9.77 12.29
N VAL A 79 15.29 8.73 11.75
CA VAL A 79 14.35 8.88 10.65
C VAL A 79 12.97 8.42 11.09
N SER A 80 11.96 9.23 10.81
CA SER A 80 10.57 8.78 10.92
C SER A 80 10.25 7.97 9.67
N ALA A 81 9.86 6.72 9.86
CA ALA A 81 9.44 5.89 8.76
C ALA A 81 8.26 5.03 9.17
N THR A 82 7.67 4.41 8.16
CA THR A 82 6.39 3.75 8.35
C THR A 82 6.58 2.27 8.66
N SER A 83 7.77 1.73 8.38
CA SER A 83 8.30 0.49 8.94
C SER A 83 9.81 0.65 9.12
N VAL A 84 10.39 -0.05 10.09
CA VAL A 84 11.84 -0.02 10.36
C VAL A 84 12.66 -0.37 9.11
N ALA A 85 12.28 -1.43 8.40
CA ALA A 85 12.97 -1.87 7.19
C ALA A 85 12.98 -0.80 6.08
N ARG A 86 11.87 -0.07 5.90
CA ARG A 86 11.80 1.00 4.91
C ARG A 86 12.64 2.20 5.30
N GLY A 87 12.62 2.61 6.57
CA GLY A 87 13.49 3.68 7.07
C GLY A 87 14.97 3.37 6.84
N ILE A 88 15.38 2.13 7.12
CA ILE A 88 16.76 1.65 6.84
C ILE A 88 17.09 1.74 5.35
N LEU A 89 16.22 1.25 4.47
CA LEU A 89 16.46 1.20 3.03
C LEU A 89 16.45 2.60 2.37
N ASP A 90 15.56 3.49 2.82
CA ASP A 90 15.47 4.85 2.30
C ASP A 90 16.68 5.67 2.75
N ALA A 91 17.09 5.57 4.02
CA ALA A 91 18.33 6.15 4.51
C ALA A 91 19.55 5.59 3.75
N ALA A 92 19.59 4.28 3.47
CA ALA A 92 20.68 3.68 2.69
C ALA A 92 20.81 4.27 1.29
N ARG A 93 19.70 4.63 0.64
CA ARG A 93 19.72 5.29 -0.68
C ARG A 93 20.09 6.76 -0.58
N GLU A 94 19.52 7.47 0.39
CA GLU A 94 19.71 8.91 0.57
C GLU A 94 21.16 9.26 0.93
N TYR A 95 21.75 8.50 1.84
CA TYR A 95 23.12 8.72 2.33
C TYR A 95 24.17 7.93 1.54
N GLY A 96 23.77 7.22 0.48
CA GLY A 96 24.66 6.44 -0.37
C GLY A 96 25.45 5.39 0.42
N ALA A 97 24.74 4.54 1.17
CA ALA A 97 25.35 3.48 1.95
C ALA A 97 25.97 2.42 1.05
N ASP A 98 27.21 2.06 1.34
CA ASP A 98 27.96 0.97 0.71
C ASP A 98 27.80 -0.35 1.47
N LEU A 99 27.34 -0.29 2.72
CA LEU A 99 27.06 -1.44 3.57
C LEU A 99 25.95 -1.11 4.57
N ILE A 100 25.02 -2.05 4.78
CA ILE A 100 24.07 -2.00 5.89
C ILE A 100 24.44 -3.06 6.93
N LEU A 101 24.58 -2.65 8.18
CA LEU A 101 24.78 -3.52 9.32
C LEU A 101 23.52 -3.57 10.18
N LEU A 102 22.98 -4.77 10.38
CA LEU A 102 21.77 -5.03 11.16
C LEU A 102 22.09 -5.85 12.40
N GLY A 103 21.59 -5.41 13.55
CA GLY A 103 21.73 -6.10 14.83
C GLY A 103 20.52 -6.98 15.09
N LEU A 104 20.74 -8.13 15.69
CA LEU A 104 19.70 -8.97 16.28
C LEU A 104 19.83 -8.96 17.80
N SER A 105 18.69 -9.10 18.49
CA SER A 105 18.67 -9.12 19.95
C SER A 105 19.51 -10.26 20.53
N ARG A 106 20.10 -9.99 21.70
CA ARG A 106 20.88 -10.95 22.50
C ARG A 106 19.99 -11.94 23.25
N ASP A 107 18.72 -11.62 23.43
CA ASP A 107 17.78 -12.39 24.25
C ASP A 107 17.53 -13.79 23.67
N PRO A 108 17.85 -14.87 24.42
CA PRO A 108 17.55 -16.24 24.02
C PRO A 108 16.06 -16.49 23.73
N ALA A 109 15.14 -15.80 24.42
CA ALA A 109 13.71 -15.94 24.22
C ALA A 109 13.24 -15.36 22.87
N GLN A 110 14.03 -14.47 22.27
CA GLN A 110 13.75 -13.81 21.00
C GLN A 110 14.49 -14.44 19.80
N ARG A 111 15.15 -15.60 19.99
CA ARG A 111 15.85 -16.38 18.95
C ARG A 111 14.89 -16.99 17.92
N SER A 112 14.29 -16.17 17.06
CA SER A 112 13.29 -16.60 16.07
C SER A 112 13.85 -16.72 14.62
N GLY A 113 15.10 -16.30 14.39
CA GLY A 113 15.79 -16.33 13.09
C GLY A 113 16.30 -14.95 12.68
N VAL A 114 16.35 -14.67 11.38
CA VAL A 114 16.75 -13.35 10.83
C VAL A 114 15.79 -12.23 11.27
N GLY A 115 14.51 -12.55 11.52
CA GLY A 115 13.49 -11.57 11.87
C GLY A 115 12.95 -10.82 10.64
N ALA A 116 11.70 -10.33 10.73
CA ALA A 116 11.01 -9.76 9.57
C ALA A 116 11.69 -8.49 9.02
N ILE A 117 12.31 -7.68 9.89
CA ILE A 117 13.02 -6.46 9.49
C ILE A 117 14.26 -6.81 8.68
N ALA A 118 15.13 -7.67 9.20
CA ALA A 118 16.38 -8.00 8.51
C ALA A 118 16.14 -8.84 7.25
N GLU A 119 15.09 -9.67 7.20
CA GLU A 119 14.66 -10.33 5.96
C GLU A 119 14.28 -9.31 4.87
N ASN A 120 13.55 -8.25 5.23
CA ASN A 120 13.13 -7.22 4.26
C ASN A 120 14.30 -6.38 3.75
N VAL A 121 15.19 -5.99 4.66
CA VAL A 121 16.37 -5.21 4.29
C VAL A 121 17.27 -6.06 3.41
N ALA A 122 17.60 -7.29 3.82
CA ALA A 122 18.41 -8.22 3.01
C ALA A 122 17.84 -8.48 1.62
N ALA A 123 16.51 -8.63 1.48
CA ALA A 123 15.87 -8.94 0.21
C ALA A 123 15.84 -7.76 -0.78
N THR A 124 15.98 -6.52 -0.30
CA THR A 124 15.70 -5.29 -1.07
C THR A 124 16.85 -4.27 -1.04
N SER A 125 17.89 -4.53 -0.26
CA SER A 125 19.00 -3.61 -0.06
C SER A 125 19.71 -3.27 -1.37
N PRO A 126 20.04 -1.99 -1.60
CA PRO A 126 20.82 -1.57 -2.77
C PRO A 126 22.33 -1.85 -2.63
N CYS A 127 22.76 -2.32 -1.46
CA CYS A 127 24.15 -2.61 -1.13
C CYS A 127 24.22 -3.89 -0.27
N PRO A 128 25.42 -4.44 -0.03
CA PRO A 128 25.58 -5.57 0.86
C PRO A 128 24.97 -5.37 2.25
N VAL A 129 24.47 -6.46 2.85
CA VAL A 129 23.90 -6.45 4.20
C VAL A 129 24.69 -7.42 5.06
N VAL A 130 25.11 -6.98 6.23
CA VAL A 130 25.68 -7.83 7.27
C VAL A 130 24.70 -7.90 8.43
N ILE A 131 24.40 -9.11 8.88
CA ILE A 131 23.53 -9.33 10.04
C ILE A 131 24.38 -9.86 11.17
N TYR A 132 24.33 -9.19 12.31
CA TYR A 132 25.11 -9.50 13.49
C TYR A 132 24.21 -9.92 14.64
N ARG A 133 24.47 -11.11 15.17
CA ARG A 133 23.94 -11.54 16.47
C ARG A 133 25.10 -11.60 17.47
N PRO A 134 25.06 -10.83 18.57
CA PRO A 134 26.12 -10.85 19.56
C PRO A 134 26.18 -12.18 20.33
N ALA A 135 27.33 -12.44 20.93
CA ALA A 135 27.51 -13.49 21.93
C ALA A 135 27.20 -12.95 23.34
N GLN A 136 26.92 -13.85 24.27
CA GLN A 136 26.90 -13.51 25.71
C GLN A 136 28.28 -13.67 26.36
N ALA A 137 29.23 -14.30 25.68
CA ALA A 137 30.57 -14.59 26.18
C ALA A 137 31.64 -14.01 25.25
N ASP A 138 32.83 -13.76 25.81
CA ASP A 138 33.98 -13.28 25.05
C ASP A 138 34.38 -14.25 23.94
N ILE A 139 34.63 -13.70 22.76
CA ILE A 139 35.01 -14.46 21.57
C ILE A 139 36.47 -14.92 21.71
N ARG A 140 36.69 -16.24 21.61
CA ARG A 140 38.03 -16.87 21.64
C ARG A 140 38.50 -17.39 20.29
N GLN A 141 37.58 -17.59 19.34
CA GLN A 141 37.89 -18.11 18.01
C GLN A 141 36.89 -17.60 16.96
N VAL A 142 37.34 -17.49 15.72
CA VAL A 142 36.48 -17.20 14.56
C VAL A 142 36.34 -18.45 13.71
N LEU A 143 35.11 -18.93 13.52
CA LEU A 143 34.81 -20.08 12.65
C LEU A 143 34.10 -19.59 11.39
N ILE A 144 34.76 -19.72 10.24
CA ILE A 144 34.17 -19.36 8.95
C ILE A 144 33.62 -20.62 8.29
N ALA A 145 32.32 -20.66 8.03
CA ALA A 145 31.64 -21.75 7.33
C ALA A 145 31.37 -21.34 5.87
N CYS A 146 32.05 -21.99 4.93
CA CYS A 146 32.02 -21.66 3.50
C CYS A 146 31.57 -22.81 2.61
N ALA A 147 31.05 -22.47 1.44
CA ALA A 147 30.59 -23.38 0.40
C ALA A 147 31.09 -22.97 -0.99
N VAL A 148 30.62 -23.62 -2.06
CA VAL A 148 30.95 -23.24 -3.46
C VAL A 148 30.05 -22.10 -3.91
N THR A 149 30.17 -20.94 -3.27
CA THR A 149 29.36 -19.75 -3.57
C THR A 149 30.24 -18.51 -3.62
N ASP A 150 29.86 -17.53 -4.44
CA ASP A 150 30.56 -16.24 -4.48
C ASP A 150 30.44 -15.48 -3.13
N LEU A 151 29.42 -15.80 -2.32
CA LEU A 151 29.24 -15.31 -0.94
C LEU A 151 30.32 -15.81 0.03
N SER A 152 30.89 -16.98 -0.25
CA SER A 152 31.94 -17.53 0.60
C SER A 152 33.21 -16.68 0.59
N GLU A 153 33.50 -16.01 -0.53
CA GLU A 153 34.60 -15.05 -0.59
C GLU A 153 34.34 -13.81 0.30
N ALA A 154 33.10 -13.33 0.35
CA ALA A 154 32.71 -12.20 1.19
C ALA A 154 32.79 -12.56 2.68
N ALA A 155 32.24 -13.72 3.06
CA ALA A 155 32.34 -14.26 4.42
C ALA A 155 33.80 -14.46 4.86
N LEU A 156 34.67 -14.95 3.96
CA LEU A 156 36.11 -15.08 4.23
C LEU A 156 36.77 -13.73 4.53
N ARG A 157 36.51 -12.69 3.73
CA ARG A 157 37.10 -11.37 3.94
C ARG A 157 36.64 -10.74 5.25
N VAL A 158 35.33 -10.77 5.50
CA VAL A 158 34.73 -10.23 6.73
C VAL A 158 35.29 -10.99 7.94
N GLY A 159 35.27 -12.33 7.92
CA GLY A 159 35.75 -13.15 9.02
C GLY A 159 37.25 -13.01 9.29
N ALA A 160 38.08 -12.89 8.24
CA ALA A 160 39.52 -12.68 8.41
C ALA A 160 39.85 -11.34 9.08
N ARG A 161 39.19 -10.25 8.68
CA ARG A 161 39.37 -8.96 9.34
C ARG A 161 38.91 -8.97 10.78
N LEU A 162 37.76 -9.60 11.05
CA LEU A 162 37.27 -9.74 12.41
C LEU A 162 38.28 -10.51 13.26
N ALA A 163 38.81 -11.62 12.76
CA ALA A 163 39.82 -12.43 13.45
C ALA A 163 41.13 -11.66 13.73
N GLU A 164 41.62 -10.91 12.74
CA GLU A 164 42.80 -10.05 12.87
C GLU A 164 42.60 -8.97 13.93
N HIS A 165 41.44 -8.29 13.92
CA HIS A 165 41.17 -7.22 14.87
C HIS A 165 41.00 -7.71 16.31
N ILE A 166 40.35 -8.86 16.52
CA ILE A 166 40.18 -9.42 17.86
C ILE A 166 41.40 -10.24 18.32
N GLU A 167 42.44 -10.35 17.50
CA GLU A 167 43.65 -11.14 17.74
C GLU A 167 43.35 -12.60 18.16
N ARG A 168 42.36 -13.23 17.53
CA ARG A 168 41.95 -14.63 17.82
C ARG A 168 42.21 -15.57 16.64
N PRO A 169 42.44 -16.87 16.91
CA PRO A 169 42.61 -17.85 15.86
C PRO A 169 41.37 -17.95 14.97
N MET A 170 41.60 -18.00 13.66
CA MET A 170 40.59 -18.24 12.65
C MET A 170 40.66 -19.69 12.15
N ARG A 171 39.50 -20.33 12.04
CA ARG A 171 39.34 -21.68 11.50
C ARG A 171 38.34 -21.67 10.36
N LEU A 172 38.71 -22.26 9.23
CA LEU A 172 37.87 -22.34 8.04
C LEU A 172 37.33 -23.75 7.87
N VAL A 173 36.01 -23.86 7.75
CA VAL A 173 35.33 -25.13 7.54
C VAL A 173 34.52 -25.07 6.26
N THR A 174 34.68 -26.11 5.44
CA THR A 174 33.98 -26.22 4.16
C THR A 174 32.75 -27.12 4.31
N VAL A 175 31.61 -26.65 3.82
CA VAL A 175 30.29 -27.28 3.97
C VAL A 175 29.81 -27.72 2.59
N GLY A 176 29.45 -28.99 2.42
CA GLY A 176 28.96 -29.53 1.15
C GLY A 176 28.64 -31.02 1.26
N ASN A 177 28.12 -31.61 0.19
CA ASN A 177 27.87 -33.05 0.14
C ASN A 177 29.20 -33.81 -0.12
N ALA A 178 29.32 -35.06 0.32
CA ALA A 178 30.56 -35.86 0.24
C ALA A 178 31.12 -36.01 -1.19
N GLN A 179 30.25 -35.98 -2.21
CA GLN A 179 30.66 -35.98 -3.63
C GLN A 179 31.25 -34.65 -4.12
N SER A 180 30.98 -33.55 -3.40
CA SER A 180 31.34 -32.17 -3.75
C SER A 180 32.61 -31.68 -3.02
N GLY A 181 33.11 -32.40 -2.02
CA GLY A 181 34.18 -31.92 -1.12
C GLY A 181 35.48 -31.57 -1.82
N GLY A 182 35.91 -32.39 -2.80
CA GLY A 182 37.12 -32.14 -3.58
C GLY A 182 37.01 -30.89 -4.47
N ALA A 183 35.85 -30.67 -5.09
CA ALA A 183 35.57 -29.48 -5.90
C ALA A 183 35.47 -28.22 -5.02
N THR A 184 34.86 -28.34 -3.85
CA THR A 184 34.67 -27.26 -2.87
C THR A 184 35.99 -26.77 -2.32
N ARG A 185 36.86 -27.68 -1.87
CA ARG A 185 38.22 -27.35 -1.42
C ARG A 185 39.03 -26.70 -2.53
N ARG A 186 38.93 -27.19 -3.76
CA ARG A 186 39.65 -26.62 -4.91
C ARG A 186 39.15 -25.22 -5.27
N TYR A 187 37.84 -24.98 -5.19
CA TYR A 187 37.23 -23.67 -5.40
C TYR A 187 37.70 -22.66 -4.34
N LEU A 188 37.58 -23.02 -3.05
CA LEU A 188 37.98 -22.13 -1.95
C LEU A 188 39.48 -21.88 -1.93
N ARG A 189 40.32 -22.90 -2.19
CA ARG A 189 41.78 -22.73 -2.27
C ARG A 189 42.21 -21.78 -3.39
N ARG A 190 41.46 -21.68 -4.48
CA ARG A 190 41.68 -20.66 -5.52
C ARG A 190 41.25 -19.27 -5.04
N ARG A 191 40.12 -19.15 -4.36
CA ARG A 191 39.62 -17.88 -3.82
C ARG A 191 40.48 -17.33 -2.68
N LEU A 192 40.99 -18.18 -1.80
CA LEU A 192 41.89 -17.80 -0.70
C LEU A 192 43.15 -17.08 -1.20
N ARG A 193 43.69 -17.49 -2.36
CA ARG A 193 44.83 -16.80 -3.00
C ARG A 193 44.54 -15.33 -3.33
N HIS A 194 43.28 -14.97 -3.55
CA HIS A 194 42.87 -13.59 -3.83
C HIS A 194 42.61 -12.76 -2.56
N THR A 195 42.56 -13.42 -1.40
CA THR A 195 42.34 -12.77 -0.09
C THR A 195 43.62 -12.53 0.71
N GLY A 196 44.76 -13.08 0.26
CA GLY A 196 46.03 -13.01 0.99
C GLY A 196 46.16 -14.01 2.14
N LEU A 197 45.15 -14.85 2.36
CA LEU A 197 45.13 -15.89 3.39
C LEU A 197 45.82 -17.18 2.92
N ASP A 198 46.33 -17.96 3.87
CA ASP A 198 46.97 -19.24 3.59
C ASP A 198 45.98 -20.20 2.90
N PRO A 199 46.24 -20.63 1.65
CA PRO A 199 45.38 -21.55 0.91
C PRO A 199 45.18 -22.89 1.60
N ASP A 200 46.08 -23.27 2.51
CA ASP A 200 46.04 -24.52 3.24
C ASP A 200 45.11 -24.48 4.47
N MET A 201 44.49 -23.34 4.79
CA MET A 201 43.46 -23.26 5.83
C MET A 201 42.17 -24.01 5.47
N ALA A 202 41.89 -24.25 4.19
CA ALA A 202 40.71 -24.99 3.71
C ALA A 202 40.87 -26.53 3.80
N ARG A 203 41.56 -27.03 4.82
CA ARG A 203 41.80 -28.48 5.00
C ARG A 203 40.60 -29.23 5.57
N GLU A 204 39.77 -28.55 6.37
CA GLU A 204 38.63 -29.18 7.03
C GLU A 204 37.37 -29.18 6.14
N HIS A 205 36.77 -30.36 5.96
CA HIS A 205 35.50 -30.52 5.25
C HIS A 205 34.51 -31.26 6.14
N LEU A 206 33.27 -30.76 6.18
CA LEU A 206 32.18 -31.42 6.88
C LEU A 206 31.47 -32.34 5.90
N ASP A 207 31.70 -33.63 6.05
CA ASP A 207 30.98 -34.71 5.37
C ASP A 207 29.75 -35.17 6.19
N ASP A 208 29.21 -34.32 7.07
CA ASP A 208 28.00 -34.64 7.84
C ASP A 208 26.75 -34.55 6.92
N PRO A 209 25.78 -35.51 7.02
CA PRO A 209 24.51 -35.44 6.29
C PRO A 209 23.67 -34.20 6.63
N ASP A 210 23.91 -33.64 7.83
CA ASP A 210 23.34 -32.40 8.31
C ASP A 210 24.48 -31.39 8.58
N PRO A 211 24.68 -30.40 7.68
CA PRO A 211 25.77 -29.44 7.81
C PRO A 211 25.65 -28.56 9.06
N VAL A 212 24.43 -28.29 9.53
CA VAL A 212 24.19 -27.45 10.71
C VAL A 212 24.72 -28.14 11.94
N LYS A 213 24.42 -29.44 12.11
CA LYS A 213 24.98 -30.25 13.20
C LYS A 213 26.50 -30.33 13.14
N GLY A 214 27.06 -30.50 11.94
CA GLY A 214 28.52 -30.55 11.75
C GLY A 214 29.21 -29.26 12.18
N ILE A 215 28.58 -28.11 11.92
CA ILE A 215 29.04 -26.78 12.35
C ILE A 215 28.89 -26.62 13.86
N PHE A 216 27.73 -26.96 14.45
CA PHE A 216 27.51 -26.84 15.91
C PHE A 216 28.42 -27.71 16.75
N LYS A 217 28.90 -28.87 16.25
CA LYS A 217 29.93 -29.67 16.95
C LYS A 217 31.27 -28.93 17.10
N ARG A 218 31.50 -27.84 16.36
CA ARG A 218 32.77 -27.10 16.28
C ARG A 218 32.63 -25.65 16.73
N ALA A 219 31.42 -25.21 17.03
CA ALA A 219 31.12 -23.88 17.50
C ALA A 219 30.57 -24.00 18.93
N ASP A 220 31.14 -23.23 19.84
CA ASP A 220 30.69 -23.09 21.22
C ASP A 220 30.21 -21.66 21.50
N ALA A 221 29.86 -21.37 22.74
CA ALA A 221 29.43 -20.03 23.17
C ALA A 221 30.51 -18.94 22.98
N GLN A 222 31.78 -19.32 22.81
CA GLN A 222 32.93 -18.43 22.62
C GLN A 222 33.39 -18.38 21.15
N THR A 223 32.62 -18.94 20.23
CA THR A 223 32.90 -18.91 18.80
C THR A 223 32.13 -17.77 18.12
N LEU A 224 32.84 -16.97 17.33
CA LEU A 224 32.24 -16.07 16.34
C LEU A 224 32.10 -16.82 15.02
N LEU A 225 30.87 -17.13 14.65
CA LEU A 225 30.58 -17.85 13.42
C LEU A 225 30.31 -16.88 12.27
N VAL A 226 31.04 -17.03 11.16
CA VAL A 226 30.88 -16.21 9.96
C VAL A 226 30.45 -17.08 8.80
N THR A 227 29.35 -16.74 8.13
CA THR A 227 28.91 -17.47 6.94
C THR A 227 28.21 -16.57 5.92
N GLY A 228 28.22 -17.00 4.66
CA GLY A 228 27.54 -16.33 3.57
C GLY A 228 26.09 -16.81 3.46
N TYR A 229 25.16 -15.89 3.22
CA TYR A 229 23.74 -16.20 3.05
C TYR A 229 23.22 -15.64 1.74
N ASP A 230 22.56 -16.50 0.94
CA ASP A 230 21.83 -16.08 -0.25
C ASP A 230 20.32 -16.19 -0.01
N TYR A 231 19.58 -15.20 -0.49
CA TYR A 231 18.12 -15.21 -0.40
C TYR A 231 17.59 -15.97 -1.63
N PRO A 232 16.84 -17.07 -1.44
CA PRO A 232 16.49 -17.97 -2.54
C PRO A 232 15.81 -17.21 -3.69
N ASP A 233 16.38 -17.30 -4.88
CA ASP A 233 15.67 -16.96 -6.10
C ASP A 233 14.58 -18.05 -6.31
N PRO A 234 13.31 -17.69 -6.50
CA PRO A 234 12.27 -18.67 -6.82
C PRO A 234 12.57 -19.54 -8.06
N GLU A 235 13.52 -19.16 -8.93
CA GLU A 235 13.96 -19.95 -10.08
C GLU A 235 15.24 -20.77 -9.84
N GLU A 236 16.07 -20.47 -8.83
CA GLU A 236 17.31 -21.21 -8.54
C GLU A 236 17.15 -22.20 -7.36
N GLN A 237 17.64 -23.42 -7.57
CA GLN A 237 17.54 -24.57 -6.67
C GLN A 237 18.49 -24.51 -5.44
N ASP A 238 18.95 -23.33 -5.01
CA ASP A 238 19.89 -23.17 -3.88
C ASP A 238 19.19 -23.09 -2.50
N TRP A 239 18.10 -23.85 -2.34
CA TRP A 239 17.28 -23.91 -1.12
C TRP A 239 18.05 -24.41 0.13
N PHE A 240 19.16 -25.13 -0.06
CA PHE A 240 19.92 -25.77 1.00
C PHE A 240 20.64 -24.76 1.91
N TYR A 241 21.27 -23.72 1.35
CA TYR A 241 22.08 -22.77 2.13
C TYR A 241 21.23 -21.79 2.93
N SER A 242 20.04 -21.44 2.45
CA SER A 242 19.12 -20.60 3.20
C SER A 242 18.67 -21.25 4.50
N GLN A 243 18.52 -22.58 4.52
CA GLN A 243 18.14 -23.32 5.73
C GLN A 243 19.30 -23.36 6.74
N VAL A 244 20.55 -23.50 6.26
CA VAL A 244 21.74 -23.54 7.11
C VAL A 244 21.94 -22.21 7.85
N ALA A 245 21.96 -21.07 7.14
CA ALA A 245 22.16 -19.77 7.80
C ALA A 245 21.03 -19.42 8.79
N THR A 246 19.78 -19.73 8.44
CA THR A 246 18.64 -19.51 9.34
C THR A 246 18.75 -20.39 10.59
N ALA A 247 19.19 -21.65 10.43
CA ALA A 247 19.40 -22.55 11.54
C ALA A 247 20.58 -22.10 12.43
N LEU A 248 21.66 -21.58 11.85
CA LEU A 248 22.80 -21.04 12.59
C LEU A 248 22.41 -19.82 13.42
N LEU A 249 21.62 -18.89 12.86
CA LEU A 249 21.12 -17.74 13.63
C LEU A 249 20.23 -18.15 14.81
N ARG A 250 19.40 -19.17 14.63
CA ARG A 250 18.50 -19.68 15.67
C ARG A 250 19.21 -20.49 16.75
N GLY A 251 20.17 -21.33 16.35
CA GLY A 251 20.68 -22.41 17.20
C GLY A 251 22.12 -22.28 17.66
N ALA A 252 22.92 -21.36 17.11
CA ALA A 252 24.31 -21.19 17.58
C ALA A 252 24.35 -20.55 18.97
N ASP A 253 25.21 -21.05 19.85
CA ASP A 253 25.39 -20.50 21.20
C ASP A 253 26.26 -19.24 21.22
N GLY A 254 27.25 -19.15 20.32
CA GLY A 254 28.16 -18.00 20.18
C GLY A 254 27.60 -16.87 19.32
N ALA A 255 28.46 -15.93 18.91
CA ALA A 255 28.11 -14.82 18.03
C ALA A 255 27.99 -15.30 16.58
N VAL A 256 27.14 -14.66 15.78
CA VAL A 256 26.95 -15.00 14.36
C VAL A 256 26.99 -13.75 13.50
N VAL A 257 27.77 -13.81 12.43
CA VAL A 257 27.83 -12.81 11.35
C VAL A 257 27.38 -13.48 10.07
N LEU A 258 26.25 -13.03 9.53
CA LEU A 258 25.81 -13.39 8.19
C LEU A 258 26.20 -12.30 7.21
N VAL A 259 26.85 -12.70 6.12
CA VAL A 259 27.21 -11.81 5.02
C VAL A 259 26.26 -12.06 3.85
N ILE A 260 25.53 -11.03 3.46
CA ILE A 260 24.54 -11.06 2.38
C ILE A 260 25.01 -10.09 1.30
N ARG A 261 25.07 -10.57 0.05
CA ARG A 261 25.49 -9.74 -1.07
C ARG A 261 24.34 -8.88 -1.59
N ASP A 262 24.69 -7.71 -2.09
CA ASP A 262 23.88 -6.97 -3.05
C ASP A 262 23.47 -7.89 -4.23
N ARG A 263 22.18 -7.88 -4.57
CA ARG A 263 21.69 -8.37 -5.86
C ARG A 263 22.13 -7.39 -6.96
N GLY A 264 23.44 -7.30 -7.17
CA GLY A 264 23.99 -6.75 -8.40
C GLY A 264 23.35 -7.47 -9.58
N GLU A 265 22.97 -6.70 -10.61
CA GLU A 265 22.17 -7.10 -11.75
C GLU A 265 22.33 -8.58 -12.18
N PRO A 266 21.24 -9.28 -12.55
CA PRO A 266 21.34 -10.64 -13.05
C PRO A 266 22.40 -10.72 -14.13
N ARG A 267 23.33 -11.68 -13.99
CA ARG A 267 24.54 -11.90 -14.83
C ARG A 267 24.27 -12.05 -16.34
N ASN A 268 23.02 -11.94 -16.78
CA ASN A 268 22.56 -12.03 -18.16
C ASN A 268 21.82 -10.79 -18.69
N ALA A 269 21.90 -9.63 -18.03
CA ALA A 269 21.41 -8.37 -18.61
C ALA A 269 22.35 -7.86 -19.72
N LYS A 270 22.38 -8.56 -20.86
CA LYS A 270 22.76 -7.91 -22.12
C LYS A 270 21.74 -6.80 -22.37
N GLN A 271 22.21 -5.56 -22.29
CA GLN A 271 21.57 -4.36 -22.85
C GLN A 271 20.11 -4.13 -22.44
N THR A 272 19.88 -3.54 -21.26
CA THR A 272 18.65 -2.77 -21.04
C THR A 272 18.97 -1.28 -21.06
N PRO A 273 18.30 -0.47 -21.91
CA PRO A 273 18.64 0.94 -22.12
C PRO A 273 18.36 1.79 -20.88
N LEU A 274 19.10 2.91 -20.77
CA LEU A 274 19.02 3.96 -19.73
C LEU A 274 17.58 4.41 -19.39
N LEU A 275 16.64 4.32 -20.33
CA LEU A 275 15.20 4.59 -20.15
C LEU A 275 14.53 3.72 -19.07
N THR A 276 15.04 2.50 -18.81
CA THR A 276 14.48 1.61 -17.80
C THR A 276 14.84 2.01 -16.36
N ARG A 277 15.86 2.86 -16.17
CA ARG A 277 16.29 3.36 -14.86
C ARG A 277 15.38 4.48 -14.36
N THR A 278 14.96 5.38 -15.25
CA THR A 278 13.96 6.43 -14.97
C THR A 278 12.55 5.84 -14.83
N LEU A 279 12.18 4.84 -15.64
CA LEU A 279 10.87 4.18 -15.51
C LEU A 279 10.72 3.32 -14.23
N ARG A 280 11.82 2.88 -13.61
CA ARG A 280 11.79 2.12 -12.35
C ARG A 280 11.41 2.98 -11.15
N TRP A 281 11.78 4.27 -11.13
CA TRP A 281 11.32 5.21 -10.11
C TRP A 281 9.79 5.43 -10.17
N LEU A 282 9.19 5.30 -11.36
CA LEU A 282 7.74 5.36 -11.56
C LEU A 282 6.99 4.07 -11.19
N ARG A 283 7.69 2.97 -10.86
CA ARG A 283 7.07 1.71 -10.41
C ARG A 283 7.49 1.35 -8.99
N PRO A 284 7.04 2.10 -7.98
CA PRO A 284 7.32 1.76 -6.59
C PRO A 284 6.48 0.55 -6.18
N THR A 285 7.01 -0.66 -6.40
CA THR A 285 6.37 -1.93 -6.07
C THR A 285 6.30 -2.13 -4.56
N ILE A 286 5.12 -2.47 -4.07
CA ILE A 286 4.89 -2.85 -2.67
C ILE A 286 5.71 -4.11 -2.36
N THR A 287 6.49 -4.06 -1.28
CA THR A 287 7.30 -5.19 -0.83
C THR A 287 6.42 -6.32 -0.26
N PRO A 288 6.92 -7.57 -0.19
CA PRO A 288 6.14 -8.68 0.35
C PRO A 288 5.73 -8.53 1.83
N VAL A 289 6.38 -7.66 2.61
CA VAL A 289 5.98 -7.37 3.99
C VAL A 289 5.01 -6.20 4.07
N GLU A 290 5.22 -5.12 3.31
CA GLU A 290 4.21 -4.06 3.18
C GLU A 290 2.87 -4.63 2.70
N GLN A 291 2.91 -5.61 1.78
CA GLN A 291 1.72 -6.31 1.35
C GLN A 291 1.05 -7.10 2.49
N ARG A 292 1.85 -7.78 3.35
CA ARG A 292 1.30 -8.51 4.51
C ARG A 292 0.63 -7.55 5.49
N GLU A 293 1.25 -6.41 5.73
CA GLU A 293 0.71 -5.37 6.58
C GLU A 293 -0.58 -4.77 6.01
N LEU A 294 -0.60 -4.44 4.70
CA LEU A 294 -1.79 -3.96 4.00
C LEU A 294 -2.96 -4.95 4.09
N ILE A 295 -2.71 -6.24 3.88
CA ILE A 295 -3.73 -7.29 4.02
C ILE A 295 -4.20 -7.42 5.47
N GLY A 296 -3.29 -7.29 6.43
CA GLY A 296 -3.60 -7.29 7.87
C GLY A 296 -4.53 -6.13 8.24
N ARG A 297 -4.18 -4.90 7.83
CA ARG A 297 -5.02 -3.70 8.00
C ARG A 297 -6.36 -3.85 7.29
N ALA A 298 -6.39 -4.38 6.07
CA ALA A 298 -7.64 -4.64 5.34
C ALA A 298 -8.57 -5.58 6.12
N ALA A 299 -8.03 -6.63 6.75
CA ALA A 299 -8.82 -7.56 7.55
C ALA A 299 -9.37 -6.93 8.86
N GLN A 300 -8.74 -5.88 9.38
CA GLN A 300 -9.24 -5.07 10.51
C GLN A 300 -10.30 -4.08 10.04
N MET A 301 -10.03 -3.33 8.96
CA MET A 301 -10.95 -2.37 8.35
C MET A 301 -12.23 -3.02 7.78
N SER A 302 -12.21 -4.32 7.50
CA SER A 302 -13.37 -5.08 7.00
C SER A 302 -14.32 -5.55 8.10
N ARG A 303 -14.09 -5.20 9.37
CA ARG A 303 -14.92 -5.65 10.50
C ARG A 303 -15.75 -4.50 11.02
N THR A 304 -17.04 -4.74 11.21
CA THR A 304 -17.91 -3.86 11.98
C THR A 304 -17.41 -3.75 13.43
N SER A 305 -17.32 -2.53 13.93
CA SER A 305 -17.03 -2.22 15.34
C SER A 305 -18.11 -1.32 15.92
N LEU A 306 -18.15 -1.20 17.24
CA LEU A 306 -19.06 -0.26 17.91
C LEU A 306 -18.79 1.17 17.43
N ASP A 307 -17.52 1.58 17.39
CA ASP A 307 -17.12 2.91 16.94
C ASP A 307 -17.57 3.20 15.51
N TYR A 308 -17.43 2.22 14.60
CA TYR A 308 -17.91 2.34 13.23
C TYR A 308 -19.43 2.61 13.20
N ASN A 309 -20.21 1.83 13.94
CA ASN A 309 -21.66 1.99 13.98
C ASN A 309 -22.09 3.33 14.59
N VAL A 310 -21.45 3.76 15.69
CA VAL A 310 -21.73 5.05 16.33
C VAL A 310 -21.44 6.20 15.38
N LEU A 311 -20.29 6.17 14.70
CA LEU A 311 -19.92 7.21 13.74
C LEU A 311 -20.87 7.23 12.54
N VAL A 312 -21.32 6.06 12.03
CA VAL A 312 -22.33 5.99 10.97
C VAL A 312 -23.65 6.60 11.42
N VAL A 313 -24.12 6.30 12.63
CA VAL A 313 -25.36 6.87 13.19
C VAL A 313 -25.25 8.39 13.31
N ILE A 314 -24.17 8.90 13.91
CA ILE A 314 -23.97 10.34 14.08
C ILE A 314 -23.87 11.04 12.71
N ALA A 315 -23.09 10.49 11.78
CA ALA A 315 -22.96 11.05 10.44
C ALA A 315 -24.30 11.04 9.68
N ALA A 316 -25.11 9.98 9.81
CA ALA A 316 -26.42 9.90 9.18
C ALA A 316 -27.41 10.93 9.76
N ILE A 317 -27.41 11.15 11.08
CA ILE A 317 -28.21 12.22 11.72
C ILE A 317 -27.78 13.58 11.17
N LEU A 318 -26.48 13.89 11.22
CA LEU A 318 -25.95 15.17 10.76
C LEU A 318 -26.23 15.40 9.27
N ALA A 319 -26.02 14.39 8.43
CA ALA A 319 -26.29 14.47 6.99
C ALA A 319 -27.77 14.68 6.72
N THR A 320 -28.66 13.96 7.41
CA THR A 320 -30.11 14.10 7.24
C THR A 320 -30.60 15.48 7.67
N LEU A 321 -30.15 15.96 8.84
CA LEU A 321 -30.46 17.32 9.31
C LEU A 321 -29.88 18.39 8.38
N GLY A 322 -28.67 18.18 7.85
CA GLY A 322 -28.05 19.07 6.87
C GLY A 322 -28.84 19.14 5.56
N LEU A 323 -29.34 18.00 5.08
CA LEU A 323 -30.21 17.92 3.89
C LEU A 323 -31.55 18.63 4.12
N LEU A 324 -32.16 18.44 5.30
CA LEU A 324 -33.39 19.12 5.71
C LEU A 324 -33.21 20.64 5.82
N ALA A 325 -32.11 21.07 6.42
CA ALA A 325 -31.75 22.48 6.56
C ALA A 325 -31.20 23.11 5.27
N ASN A 326 -31.07 22.32 4.19
CA ASN A 326 -30.44 22.73 2.93
C ASN A 326 -29.06 23.38 3.14
N SER A 327 -28.27 22.84 4.08
CA SER A 327 -26.98 23.40 4.52
C SER A 327 -25.82 22.52 4.09
N ASN A 328 -25.16 22.91 2.99
CA ASN A 328 -23.99 22.21 2.48
C ASN A 328 -22.85 22.11 3.52
N ALA A 329 -22.69 23.12 4.39
CA ALA A 329 -21.67 23.11 5.44
C ALA A 329 -21.88 21.97 6.47
N VAL A 330 -23.13 21.75 6.90
CA VAL A 330 -23.47 20.65 7.83
C VAL A 330 -23.30 19.30 7.14
N ILE A 331 -23.69 19.22 5.87
CA ILE A 331 -23.50 18.03 5.04
C ILE A 331 -22.01 17.67 4.93
N ILE A 332 -21.13 18.64 4.69
CA ILE A 332 -19.68 18.44 4.66
C ILE A 332 -19.16 17.97 6.03
N GLY A 333 -19.64 18.59 7.12
CA GLY A 333 -19.31 18.14 8.49
C GLY A 333 -19.67 16.67 8.72
N ALA A 334 -20.84 16.23 8.26
CA ALA A 334 -21.29 14.84 8.34
C ALA A 334 -20.39 13.88 7.53
N MET A 335 -19.92 14.31 6.35
CA MET A 335 -18.99 13.51 5.53
C MET A 335 -17.67 13.27 6.29
N LEU A 336 -17.12 14.26 6.99
CA LEU A 336 -15.85 14.10 7.71
C LEU A 336 -15.90 13.06 8.84
N VAL A 337 -17.09 12.81 9.40
CA VAL A 337 -17.31 11.86 10.49
C VAL A 337 -17.51 10.43 9.98
N ALA A 338 -18.00 10.26 8.74
CA ALA A 338 -18.45 8.99 8.21
C ALA A 338 -17.30 7.99 7.93
N PRO A 339 -17.28 6.80 8.56
CA PRO A 339 -16.19 5.83 8.41
C PRO A 339 -16.36 4.85 7.23
N LEU A 340 -17.16 5.20 6.22
CA LEU A 340 -17.51 4.30 5.10
C LEU A 340 -16.31 3.97 4.18
N MET A 341 -15.22 4.75 4.25
CA MET A 341 -13.99 4.48 3.51
C MET A 341 -13.35 3.14 3.88
N SER A 342 -13.32 2.80 5.17
CA SER A 342 -12.60 1.63 5.69
C SER A 342 -13.00 0.31 5.00
N PRO A 343 -14.29 -0.07 4.96
CA PRO A 343 -14.70 -1.31 4.27
C PRO A 343 -14.45 -1.25 2.76
N LEU A 344 -14.55 -0.09 2.10
CA LEU A 344 -14.30 0.03 0.66
C LEU A 344 -12.84 -0.25 0.29
N ILE A 345 -11.90 0.30 1.04
CA ILE A 345 -10.47 0.04 0.80
C ILE A 345 -10.10 -1.38 1.22
N ALA A 346 -10.68 -1.89 2.31
CA ALA A 346 -10.50 -3.29 2.71
C ALA A 346 -10.89 -4.25 1.58
N PHE A 347 -12.04 -3.99 0.94
CA PHE A 347 -12.48 -4.74 -0.23
C PHE A 347 -11.46 -4.66 -1.37
N ALA A 348 -11.01 -3.47 -1.74
CA ALA A 348 -10.08 -3.27 -2.86
C ALA A 348 -8.75 -4.00 -2.65
N ILE A 349 -8.17 -3.91 -1.45
CA ILE A 349 -6.94 -4.63 -1.06
C ILE A 349 -7.19 -6.14 -1.12
N ALA A 350 -8.30 -6.61 -0.56
CA ALA A 350 -8.63 -8.03 -0.48
C ALA A 350 -8.89 -8.65 -1.86
N MET A 351 -9.58 -7.93 -2.74
CA MET A 351 -9.80 -8.32 -4.13
C MET A 351 -8.46 -8.45 -4.87
N ALA A 352 -7.59 -7.44 -4.78
CA ALA A 352 -6.25 -7.48 -5.39
C ALA A 352 -5.38 -8.62 -4.81
N ALA A 353 -5.50 -8.89 -3.51
CA ALA A 353 -4.79 -9.96 -2.82
C ALA A 353 -5.42 -11.36 -2.99
N GLY A 354 -6.60 -11.48 -3.62
CA GLY A 354 -7.32 -12.76 -3.77
C GLY A 354 -7.84 -13.35 -2.45
N ARG A 355 -8.23 -12.50 -1.49
CA ARG A 355 -8.75 -12.86 -0.15
C ARG A 355 -10.25 -12.71 -0.04
N LEU A 356 -10.98 -13.70 -0.57
CA LEU A 356 -12.44 -13.70 -0.63
C LEU A 356 -13.13 -13.57 0.74
N ASP A 357 -12.52 -14.10 1.81
CA ASP A 357 -13.06 -14.00 3.17
C ASP A 357 -13.04 -12.55 3.72
N VAL A 358 -12.08 -11.73 3.30
CA VAL A 358 -12.02 -10.31 3.66
C VAL A 358 -12.97 -9.52 2.76
N VAL A 359 -13.06 -9.88 1.47
CA VAL A 359 -14.04 -9.30 0.52
C VAL A 359 -15.46 -9.44 1.05
N GLN A 360 -15.88 -10.63 1.47
CA GLN A 360 -17.23 -10.87 2.00
C GLN A 360 -17.50 -10.04 3.26
N ARG A 361 -16.56 -10.02 4.21
CA ARG A 361 -16.69 -9.23 5.44
C ARG A 361 -16.80 -7.72 5.17
N ALA A 362 -16.01 -7.22 4.21
CA ALA A 362 -16.06 -5.82 3.80
C ALA A 362 -17.41 -5.45 3.17
N VAL A 363 -17.96 -6.30 2.30
CA VAL A 363 -19.29 -6.09 1.70
C VAL A 363 -20.38 -6.09 2.77
N LEU A 364 -20.34 -7.02 3.72
CA LEU A 364 -21.29 -7.06 4.83
C LEU A 364 -21.22 -5.80 5.70
N THR A 365 -20.00 -5.36 6.07
CA THR A 365 -19.78 -4.14 6.86
C THR A 365 -20.31 -2.88 6.14
N LEU A 366 -20.08 -2.79 4.83
CA LEU A 366 -20.59 -1.70 3.99
C LEU A 366 -22.12 -1.73 3.91
N PHE A 367 -22.70 -2.92 3.76
CA PHE A 367 -24.15 -3.11 3.70
C PHE A 367 -24.84 -2.78 5.04
N GLU A 368 -24.25 -3.17 6.16
CA GLU A 368 -24.70 -2.78 7.51
C GLU A 368 -24.67 -1.26 7.68
N GLY A 369 -23.58 -0.60 7.28
CA GLY A 369 -23.49 0.86 7.32
C GLY A 369 -24.53 1.55 6.45
N PHE A 370 -24.78 1.04 5.24
CA PHE A 370 -25.85 1.49 4.35
C PHE A 370 -27.22 1.35 5.03
N LEU A 371 -27.56 0.18 5.56
CA LEU A 371 -28.84 -0.07 6.19
C LEU A 371 -29.08 0.83 7.40
N LEU A 372 -28.06 1.05 8.24
CA LEU A 372 -28.14 1.94 9.39
C LEU A 372 -28.42 3.39 8.96
N ALA A 373 -27.63 3.93 8.03
CA ALA A 373 -27.78 5.30 7.56
C ALA A 373 -29.11 5.51 6.80
N PHE A 374 -29.47 4.58 5.91
CA PHE A 374 -30.73 4.60 5.17
C PHE A 374 -31.94 4.57 6.11
N SER A 375 -31.96 3.63 7.06
CA SER A 375 -33.10 3.46 7.98
C SER A 375 -33.27 4.68 8.88
N LEU A 376 -32.17 5.28 9.32
CA LEU A 376 -32.20 6.47 10.17
C LEU A 376 -32.67 7.70 9.40
N ALA A 377 -32.19 7.90 8.17
CA ALA A 377 -32.65 8.97 7.30
C ALA A 377 -34.14 8.82 6.96
N LEU A 378 -34.58 7.60 6.64
CA LEU A 378 -35.99 7.28 6.41
C LEU A 378 -36.85 7.57 7.64
N LEU A 379 -36.39 7.18 8.84
CA LEU A 379 -37.10 7.44 10.09
C LEU A 379 -37.22 8.94 10.38
N ILE A 380 -36.12 9.69 10.26
CA ILE A 380 -36.11 11.14 10.47
C ILE A 380 -37.02 11.83 9.44
N GLY A 381 -36.96 11.41 8.17
CA GLY A 381 -37.82 11.92 7.11
C GLY A 381 -39.30 11.65 7.38
N ALA A 382 -39.65 10.43 7.80
CA ALA A 382 -41.02 10.05 8.13
C ALA A 382 -41.58 10.80 9.34
N LEU A 383 -40.72 11.19 10.29
CA LEU A 383 -41.08 11.99 11.47
C LEU A 383 -41.11 13.49 11.20
N SER A 384 -40.69 13.96 10.02
CA SER A 384 -40.59 15.38 9.68
C SER A 384 -41.85 15.86 8.94
N PRO A 385 -42.80 16.57 9.60
CA PRO A 385 -43.99 17.08 8.94
C PRO A 385 -43.64 18.17 7.90
N GLY A 386 -44.31 18.15 6.74
CA GLY A 386 -44.10 19.15 5.69
C GLY A 386 -42.77 18.99 4.93
N LEU A 387 -42.23 17.77 4.88
CA LEU A 387 -40.98 17.48 4.18
C LEU A 387 -41.08 17.78 2.68
N LEU A 388 -40.18 18.63 2.19
CA LEU A 388 -40.05 18.99 0.78
C LEU A 388 -38.64 18.64 0.28
N VAL A 389 -38.52 18.39 -1.03
CA VAL A 389 -37.23 18.16 -1.68
C VAL A 389 -36.42 19.46 -1.64
N THR A 390 -35.25 19.41 -0.99
CA THR A 390 -34.32 20.54 -0.94
C THR A 390 -33.38 20.54 -2.15
N SER A 391 -32.73 21.67 -2.44
CA SER A 391 -31.78 21.74 -3.56
C SER A 391 -30.59 20.80 -3.35
N GLU A 392 -30.13 20.62 -2.11
CA GLU A 392 -29.09 19.65 -1.80
C GLU A 392 -29.54 18.22 -2.09
N MET A 393 -30.78 17.83 -1.76
CA MET A 393 -31.31 16.50 -2.12
C MET A 393 -31.40 16.33 -3.65
N ALA A 394 -31.98 17.32 -4.35
CA ALA A 394 -32.18 17.28 -5.80
C ALA A 394 -30.86 17.12 -6.57
N ALA A 395 -29.78 17.75 -6.11
CA ALA A 395 -28.46 17.61 -6.71
C ALA A 395 -27.89 16.18 -6.63
N ARG A 396 -28.36 15.33 -5.71
CA ARG A 396 -27.97 13.89 -5.64
C ARG A 396 -28.92 12.99 -6.43
N GLY A 397 -30.07 13.49 -6.86
CA GLY A 397 -31.06 12.75 -7.66
C GLY A 397 -30.72 12.64 -9.15
N ASN A 398 -29.71 13.36 -9.63
CA ASN A 398 -29.33 13.39 -11.05
C ASN A 398 -27.84 13.07 -11.22
N PRO A 399 -27.43 11.79 -11.12
CA PRO A 399 -26.02 11.39 -11.26
C PRO A 399 -25.45 11.75 -12.62
N THR A 400 -24.21 12.24 -12.63
CA THR A 400 -23.47 12.61 -13.85
C THR A 400 -22.20 11.76 -14.03
N LEU A 401 -21.63 11.80 -15.23
CA LEU A 401 -20.31 11.22 -15.50
C LEU A 401 -19.19 11.91 -14.70
N ILE A 402 -19.38 13.18 -14.34
CA ILE A 402 -18.39 13.96 -13.58
C ILE A 402 -18.28 13.39 -12.16
N ASP A 403 -19.41 13.05 -11.53
CA ASP A 403 -19.43 12.43 -10.19
C ASP A 403 -18.60 11.14 -10.16
N MET A 404 -18.75 10.32 -11.21
CA MET A 404 -18.00 9.08 -11.35
C MET A 404 -16.51 9.32 -11.62
N GLY A 405 -16.14 10.36 -12.37
CA GLY A 405 -14.75 10.78 -12.54
C GLY A 405 -14.10 11.16 -11.20
N VAL A 406 -14.83 11.89 -10.36
CA VAL A 406 -14.41 12.22 -8.98
C VAL A 406 -14.26 10.94 -8.14
N ALA A 407 -15.21 10.02 -8.21
CA ALA A 407 -15.16 8.74 -7.48
C ALA A 407 -13.97 7.86 -7.92
N LEU A 408 -13.67 7.79 -9.21
CA LEU A 408 -12.49 7.10 -9.74
C LEU A 408 -11.20 7.72 -9.19
N ALA A 409 -11.08 9.05 -9.24
CA ALA A 409 -9.92 9.76 -8.70
C ALA A 409 -9.76 9.53 -7.19
N ALA A 410 -10.86 9.57 -6.43
CA ALA A 410 -10.88 9.27 -5.01
C ALA A 410 -10.38 7.85 -4.72
N GLY A 411 -10.79 6.86 -5.52
CA GLY A 411 -10.30 5.47 -5.41
C GLY A 411 -8.80 5.33 -5.67
N VAL A 412 -8.26 6.03 -6.69
CA VAL A 412 -6.81 6.06 -6.97
C VAL A 412 -6.05 6.68 -5.80
N ILE A 413 -6.48 7.86 -5.34
CA ILE A 413 -5.83 8.57 -4.22
C ILE A 413 -5.89 7.73 -2.95
N ALA A 414 -7.01 7.08 -2.67
CA ALA A 414 -7.16 6.21 -1.50
C ALA A 414 -6.22 5.00 -1.54
N ALA A 415 -6.07 4.36 -2.70
CA ALA A 415 -5.13 3.26 -2.85
C ALA A 415 -3.67 3.72 -2.73
N TYR A 416 -3.33 4.86 -3.33
CA TYR A 416 -1.99 5.46 -3.17
C TYR A 416 -1.71 5.84 -1.72
N ALA A 417 -2.64 6.49 -1.02
CA ALA A 417 -2.50 6.89 0.37
C ALA A 417 -2.40 5.68 1.30
N GLN A 418 -3.14 4.61 1.05
CA GLN A 418 -3.03 3.40 1.85
C GLN A 418 -1.74 2.63 1.58
N ALA A 419 -1.26 2.60 0.33
CA ALA A 419 0.01 1.99 -0.02
C ALA A 419 1.24 2.80 0.41
N ARG A 420 1.08 4.12 0.57
CA ARG A 420 2.13 5.06 0.99
C ARG A 420 1.77 5.69 2.31
N LYS A 421 2.36 5.17 3.38
CA LYS A 421 2.14 5.63 4.74
C LYS A 421 2.58 7.09 4.99
N ASP A 422 3.26 7.74 4.03
CA ASP A 422 3.66 9.17 4.06
C ASP A 422 2.54 10.12 3.58
N ILE A 423 1.47 9.58 2.99
CA ILE A 423 0.32 10.36 2.52
C ILE A 423 -0.82 10.19 3.52
N PRO A 424 -1.36 11.27 4.12
CA PRO A 424 -2.44 11.17 5.08
C PRO A 424 -3.67 10.48 4.46
N ALA A 425 -4.05 9.33 5.01
CA ALA A 425 -5.25 8.59 4.58
C ALA A 425 -6.54 9.42 4.73
N ALA A 426 -6.53 10.41 5.63
CA ALA A 426 -7.62 11.35 5.83
C ALA A 426 -8.00 12.13 4.57
N LEU A 427 -7.04 12.48 3.70
CA LEU A 427 -7.31 13.22 2.45
C LEU A 427 -8.22 12.43 1.50
N ALA A 428 -7.98 11.12 1.40
CA ALA A 428 -8.83 10.22 0.63
C ALA A 428 -10.18 9.98 1.31
N GLY A 429 -10.19 9.94 2.65
CA GLY A 429 -11.40 9.78 3.46
C GLY A 429 -12.44 10.85 3.21
N VAL A 430 -12.02 12.13 3.13
CA VAL A 430 -12.93 13.26 2.85
C VAL A 430 -13.61 13.09 1.48
N ALA A 431 -12.83 12.81 0.44
CA ALA A 431 -13.37 12.66 -0.92
C ALA A 431 -14.32 11.46 -1.05
N ILE A 432 -13.99 10.33 -0.41
CA ILE A 432 -14.85 9.14 -0.41
C ILE A 432 -16.12 9.40 0.37
N ALA A 433 -16.04 10.01 1.55
CA ALA A 433 -17.23 10.27 2.35
C ALA A 433 -18.18 11.26 1.69
N ALA A 434 -17.65 12.25 0.96
CA ALA A 434 -18.43 13.19 0.17
C ALA A 434 -19.29 12.50 -0.90
N ALA A 435 -18.77 11.43 -1.49
CA ALA A 435 -19.44 10.68 -2.53
C ALA A 435 -20.51 9.69 -2.02
N LEU A 436 -20.62 9.47 -0.70
CA LEU A 436 -21.37 8.32 -0.14
C LEU A 436 -22.43 8.68 0.88
N MET A 437 -22.09 9.39 1.97
CA MET A 437 -23.02 9.60 3.08
C MET A 437 -24.26 10.40 2.67
N PRO A 438 -24.16 11.54 1.94
CA PRO A 438 -25.34 12.29 1.52
C PRO A 438 -26.23 11.53 0.52
N PRO A 439 -25.71 10.84 -0.51
CA PRO A 439 -26.54 9.99 -1.37
C PRO A 439 -27.34 8.96 -0.58
N ILE A 440 -26.74 8.22 0.37
CA ILE A 440 -27.47 7.23 1.19
C ILE A 440 -28.63 7.90 1.96
N CYS A 441 -28.35 9.03 2.61
CA CYS A 441 -29.37 9.75 3.36
C CYS A 441 -30.45 10.32 2.42
N THR A 442 -30.08 10.76 1.22
CA THR A 442 -31.02 11.22 0.18
C THR A 442 -31.92 10.10 -0.32
N VAL A 443 -31.42 8.86 -0.41
CA VAL A 443 -32.26 7.68 -0.71
C VAL A 443 -33.30 7.49 0.39
N GLY A 444 -32.90 7.50 1.66
CA GLY A 444 -33.83 7.37 2.80
C GLY A 444 -34.87 8.48 2.84
N MET A 445 -34.45 9.73 2.62
CA MET A 445 -35.33 10.90 2.56
C MET A 445 -36.26 10.86 1.34
N GLY A 446 -35.77 10.49 0.16
CA GLY A 446 -36.58 10.38 -1.05
C GLY A 446 -37.66 9.29 -0.93
N VAL A 447 -37.36 8.19 -0.24
CA VAL A 447 -38.36 7.18 0.11
C VAL A 447 -39.38 7.73 1.10
N ALA A 448 -38.96 8.50 2.12
CA ALA A 448 -39.88 9.15 3.06
C ALA A 448 -40.82 10.16 2.37
N ILE A 449 -40.31 10.88 1.36
CA ILE A 449 -41.07 11.85 0.55
C ILE A 449 -42.00 11.14 -0.44
N GLY A 450 -41.65 9.91 -0.87
CA GLY A 450 -42.34 9.20 -1.95
C GLY A 450 -41.91 9.65 -3.35
N ASP A 451 -40.78 10.36 -3.48
CA ASP A 451 -40.25 10.83 -4.77
C ASP A 451 -39.36 9.75 -5.41
N ALA A 452 -39.97 8.98 -6.32
CA ALA A 452 -39.29 7.90 -7.05
C ALA A 452 -38.09 8.32 -7.90
N PRO A 453 -38.18 9.38 -8.73
CA PRO A 453 -37.02 9.96 -9.38
C PRO A 453 -35.84 10.23 -8.44
N LEU A 454 -36.11 10.87 -7.30
CA LEU A 454 -35.08 11.30 -6.37
C LEU A 454 -34.34 10.10 -5.74
N TYR A 455 -35.07 9.14 -5.14
CA TYR A 455 -34.40 8.03 -4.46
C TYR A 455 -33.72 7.07 -5.46
N GLN A 456 -34.27 6.89 -6.67
CA GLN A 456 -33.63 6.06 -7.70
C GLN A 456 -32.32 6.68 -8.20
N GLY A 457 -32.33 7.98 -8.45
CA GLY A 457 -31.15 8.71 -8.88
C GLY A 457 -30.06 8.74 -7.82
N ALA A 458 -30.42 9.02 -6.56
CA ALA A 458 -29.48 8.99 -5.44
C ALA A 458 -28.92 7.58 -5.18
N LEU A 459 -29.72 6.53 -5.37
CA LEU A 459 -29.26 5.14 -5.25
C LEU A 459 -28.30 4.78 -6.39
N LEU A 460 -28.60 5.19 -7.61
CA LEU A 460 -27.70 5.00 -8.76
C LEU A 460 -26.37 5.72 -8.54
N LEU A 461 -26.40 6.98 -8.07
CA LEU A 461 -25.21 7.75 -7.71
C LEU A 461 -24.37 7.01 -6.66
N PHE A 462 -25.01 6.53 -5.59
CA PHE A 462 -24.35 5.79 -4.52
C PHE A 462 -23.66 4.52 -5.03
N ILE A 463 -24.37 3.69 -5.79
CA ILE A 463 -23.83 2.44 -6.35
C ILE A 463 -22.69 2.73 -7.33
N ALA A 464 -22.87 3.71 -8.23
CA ALA A 464 -21.84 4.11 -9.19
C ALA A 464 -20.56 4.57 -8.49
N ASN A 465 -20.68 5.40 -7.45
CA ASN A 465 -19.54 5.90 -6.70
C ASN A 465 -18.79 4.78 -5.98
N ILE A 466 -19.51 3.89 -5.29
CA ILE A 466 -18.91 2.71 -4.63
C ILE A 466 -18.16 1.85 -5.65
N SER A 467 -18.79 1.51 -6.77
CA SER A 467 -18.18 0.68 -7.80
C SER A 467 -16.94 1.35 -8.41
N ALA A 468 -17.01 2.65 -8.72
CA ALA A 468 -15.88 3.40 -9.25
C ALA A 468 -14.70 3.43 -8.26
N ILE A 469 -14.94 3.73 -6.98
CA ILE A 469 -13.91 3.77 -5.93
C ILE A 469 -13.26 2.39 -5.78
N MET A 470 -14.06 1.33 -5.63
CA MET A 470 -13.55 -0.04 -5.45
C MET A 470 -12.74 -0.52 -6.65
N PHE A 471 -13.20 -0.22 -7.87
CA PHE A 471 -12.50 -0.58 -9.11
C PHE A 471 -11.17 0.16 -9.23
N ALA A 472 -11.18 1.48 -9.10
CA ALA A 472 -9.99 2.31 -9.22
C ALA A 472 -8.95 1.98 -8.15
N ALA A 473 -9.39 1.78 -6.90
CA ALA A 473 -8.50 1.36 -5.82
C ALA A 473 -7.92 -0.04 -6.07
N GLY A 474 -8.75 -1.02 -6.46
CA GLY A 474 -8.33 -2.38 -6.75
C GLY A 474 -7.33 -2.45 -7.92
N ALA A 475 -7.59 -1.73 -9.01
CA ALA A 475 -6.69 -1.59 -10.15
C ALA A 475 -5.36 -0.95 -9.75
N THR A 476 -5.40 0.08 -8.89
CA THR A 476 -4.20 0.74 -8.36
C THR A 476 -3.38 -0.20 -7.47
N PHE A 477 -4.00 -1.00 -6.59
CA PHE A 477 -3.28 -1.99 -5.79
C PHE A 477 -2.64 -3.10 -6.64
N LEU A 478 -3.31 -3.55 -7.70
CA LEU A 478 -2.71 -4.46 -8.67
C LEU A 478 -1.52 -3.82 -9.40
N TYR A 479 -1.64 -2.55 -9.80
CA TYR A 479 -0.55 -1.79 -10.41
C TYR A 479 0.66 -1.65 -9.48
N LEU A 480 0.42 -1.39 -8.19
CA LEU A 480 1.45 -1.31 -7.15
C LEU A 480 2.06 -2.67 -6.76
N GLY A 481 1.57 -3.78 -7.33
CA GLY A 481 2.19 -5.10 -7.19
C GLY A 481 1.62 -5.98 -6.08
N VAL A 482 0.44 -5.68 -5.54
CA VAL A 482 -0.27 -6.60 -4.63
C VAL A 482 -0.60 -7.89 -5.38
N ARG A 483 -0.13 -9.04 -4.86
CA ARG A 483 -0.27 -10.36 -5.53
C ARG A 483 -0.76 -11.44 -4.58
N PRO A 484 -1.66 -12.36 -4.99
CA PRO A 484 -2.10 -13.44 -4.12
C PRO A 484 -0.94 -14.33 -3.67
N ARG A 485 -0.79 -14.50 -2.35
CA ARG A 485 0.28 -15.31 -1.75
C ARG A 485 -0.31 -16.66 -1.33
N ALA A 486 -0.14 -17.69 -2.15
CA ALA A 486 -0.53 -19.05 -1.82
C ALA A 486 0.69 -19.98 -1.85
N LYS A 487 0.87 -20.77 -0.79
CA LYS A 487 1.97 -21.74 -0.65
C LYS A 487 1.85 -22.94 -1.60
N HIS A 488 0.65 -23.26 -2.11
CA HIS A 488 0.42 -24.48 -2.90
C HIS A 488 -0.14 -24.24 -4.31
N GLU A 489 -0.73 -23.08 -4.62
CA GLU A 489 -1.26 -22.77 -5.98
C GLU A 489 -1.22 -21.26 -6.33
N PRO A 490 -0.02 -20.67 -6.53
CA PRO A 490 0.12 -19.24 -6.79
C PRO A 490 -0.49 -18.77 -8.12
N ARG A 491 -0.61 -19.66 -9.12
CA ARG A 491 -1.16 -19.30 -10.45
C ARG A 491 -2.69 -19.17 -10.44
N ALA A 492 -3.42 -20.12 -9.84
CA ALA A 492 -4.88 -20.14 -9.86
C ALA A 492 -5.50 -18.93 -9.13
N ARG A 493 -4.97 -18.57 -7.95
CA ARG A 493 -5.46 -17.39 -7.21
C ARG A 493 -5.07 -16.06 -7.86
N ARG A 494 -3.91 -15.99 -8.53
CA ARG A 494 -3.52 -14.81 -9.31
C ARG A 494 -4.46 -14.58 -10.48
N ILE A 495 -4.78 -15.64 -11.22
CA ILE A 495 -5.77 -15.61 -12.29
C ILE A 495 -7.14 -15.20 -11.72
N GLY A 496 -7.53 -15.77 -10.56
CA GLY A 496 -8.77 -15.39 -9.86
C GLY A 496 -8.84 -13.90 -9.48
N SER A 497 -7.74 -13.31 -8.99
CA SER A 497 -7.71 -11.86 -8.67
C SER A 497 -7.83 -10.98 -9.93
N ILE A 498 -7.17 -11.36 -11.02
CA ILE A 498 -7.25 -10.62 -12.29
C ILE A 498 -8.65 -10.74 -12.88
N ILE A 499 -9.22 -11.95 -12.92
CA ILE A 499 -10.60 -12.19 -13.35
C ILE A 499 -11.58 -11.40 -12.48
N GLY A 500 -11.37 -11.37 -11.16
CA GLY A 500 -12.20 -10.61 -10.23
C GLY A 500 -12.21 -9.12 -10.53
N VAL A 501 -11.05 -8.50 -10.75
CA VAL A 501 -10.96 -7.07 -11.13
C VAL A 501 -11.56 -6.82 -12.52
N THR A 502 -11.29 -7.69 -13.49
CA THR A 502 -11.84 -7.56 -14.86
C THR A 502 -13.36 -7.68 -14.87
N LEU A 503 -13.93 -8.67 -14.16
CA LEU A 503 -15.37 -8.85 -14.04
C LEU A 503 -16.01 -7.64 -13.34
N PHE A 504 -15.37 -7.11 -12.30
CA PHE A 504 -15.82 -5.91 -11.63
C PHE A 504 -15.75 -4.67 -12.53
N GLY A 505 -14.73 -4.57 -13.39
CA GLY A 505 -14.65 -3.56 -14.43
C GLY A 505 -15.78 -3.64 -15.47
N LEU A 506 -16.23 -4.85 -15.82
CA LEU A 506 -17.40 -5.04 -16.68
C LEU A 506 -18.70 -4.60 -16.00
N ILE A 507 -18.87 -4.90 -14.70
CA ILE A 507 -20.00 -4.42 -13.91
C ILE A 507 -19.99 -2.89 -13.86
N LEU A 508 -18.82 -2.28 -13.64
CA LEU A 508 -18.68 -0.82 -13.67
C LEU A 508 -19.09 -0.28 -15.04
N ALA A 509 -18.59 -0.84 -16.15
CA ALA A 509 -18.97 -0.42 -17.51
C ALA A 509 -20.48 -0.50 -17.78
N MET A 510 -21.15 -1.53 -17.24
CA MET A 510 -22.62 -1.65 -17.30
C MET A 510 -23.30 -0.50 -16.53
N ILE A 511 -22.80 -0.16 -15.33
CA ILE A 511 -23.29 0.97 -14.54
C ILE A 511 -23.05 2.30 -15.26
N ILE A 512 -21.90 2.49 -15.92
CA ILE A 512 -21.64 3.64 -16.79
C ILE A 512 -22.73 3.72 -17.86
N GLY A 513 -23.07 2.60 -18.50
CA GLY A 513 -24.15 2.54 -19.48
C GLY A 513 -25.51 3.01 -18.94
N PHE A 514 -25.81 2.75 -17.67
CA PHE A 514 -27.03 3.24 -16.99
C PHE A 514 -26.95 4.73 -16.65
N VAL A 515 -25.80 5.23 -16.18
CA VAL A 515 -25.59 6.66 -15.88
C VAL A 515 -25.60 7.50 -17.17
N VAL A 516 -25.03 6.97 -18.26
CA VAL A 516 -24.96 7.60 -19.59
C VAL A 516 -26.23 7.40 -20.42
N ASN A 517 -27.22 6.66 -19.91
CA ASN A 517 -28.56 6.60 -20.50
C ASN A 517 -29.57 7.55 -19.82
N PRO A 518 -29.37 8.89 -19.79
CA PRO A 518 -30.48 9.81 -19.71
C PRO A 518 -31.07 10.02 -21.12
N VAL A 519 -31.22 8.93 -21.91
CA VAL A 519 -31.70 8.99 -23.32
C VAL A 519 -33.10 9.60 -23.42
N SER A 520 -33.82 9.76 -22.31
CA SER A 520 -35.03 10.58 -22.25
C SER A 520 -34.76 12.09 -22.20
N HIS A 521 -33.82 12.62 -21.41
CA HIS A 521 -33.69 14.08 -21.22
C HIS A 521 -33.16 14.79 -22.47
N ALA A 522 -32.02 14.34 -23.03
CA ALA A 522 -31.43 14.97 -24.21
C ALA A 522 -32.31 14.80 -25.46
N ARG A 523 -33.00 13.66 -25.58
CA ARG A 523 -33.94 13.42 -26.68
C ARG A 523 -35.21 14.27 -26.56
N ILE A 524 -35.76 14.40 -25.36
CA ILE A 524 -36.93 15.26 -25.08
C ILE A 524 -36.57 16.73 -25.27
N GLU A 525 -35.39 17.16 -24.83
CA GLU A 525 -34.89 18.51 -25.07
C GLU A 525 -34.76 18.79 -26.58
N GLN A 526 -34.17 17.86 -27.33
CA GLN A 526 -34.02 18.02 -28.78
C GLN A 526 -35.36 18.02 -29.52
N GLU A 527 -36.30 17.15 -29.13
CA GLU A 527 -37.67 17.14 -29.67
C GLU A 527 -38.44 18.40 -29.30
N LEU A 528 -38.33 18.88 -28.07
CA LEU A 528 -38.99 20.10 -27.64
C LEU A 528 -38.41 21.34 -28.34
N ARG A 529 -37.09 21.39 -28.56
CA ARG A 529 -36.45 22.43 -29.39
C ARG A 529 -36.91 22.37 -30.85
N THR A 530 -37.15 21.18 -31.38
CA THR A 530 -37.67 20.99 -32.75
C THR A 530 -39.15 21.38 -32.84
N ALA A 531 -39.94 21.05 -31.81
CA ALA A 531 -41.36 21.40 -31.73
C ALA A 531 -41.61 22.89 -31.46
N MET A 532 -40.65 23.59 -30.84
CA MET A 532 -40.75 25.02 -30.52
C MET A 532 -39.55 25.85 -31.04
N PRO A 533 -39.41 26.01 -32.37
CA PRO A 533 -38.24 26.61 -33.01
C PRO A 533 -38.05 28.12 -32.72
N HIS A 534 -39.09 28.81 -32.24
CA HIS A 534 -39.07 30.24 -31.91
C HIS A 534 -38.91 30.53 -30.41
N THR A 535 -38.41 29.55 -29.65
CA THR A 535 -38.23 29.65 -28.20
C THR A 535 -36.84 29.19 -27.81
N GLU A 536 -36.22 29.88 -26.86
CA GLU A 536 -34.95 29.44 -26.27
C GLU A 536 -35.24 28.63 -25.01
N LEU A 537 -34.99 27.32 -25.03
CA LEU A 537 -35.15 26.46 -23.85
C LEU A 537 -34.05 26.79 -22.81
N VAL A 538 -34.47 27.20 -21.62
CA VAL A 538 -33.61 27.59 -20.50
C VAL A 538 -33.41 26.43 -19.52
N ASP A 539 -34.50 25.73 -19.23
CA ASP A 539 -34.51 24.65 -18.26
C ASP A 539 -35.59 23.63 -18.62
N LEU A 540 -35.35 22.36 -18.29
CA LEU A 540 -36.25 21.24 -18.57
C LEU A 540 -36.30 20.31 -17.35
N GLU A 541 -37.40 20.40 -16.61
CA GLU A 541 -37.67 19.53 -15.46
C GLU A 541 -38.59 18.39 -15.90
N LEU A 542 -38.15 17.15 -15.68
CA LEU A 542 -38.91 15.94 -16.00
C LEU A 542 -39.41 15.30 -14.71
N ARG A 543 -40.71 15.39 -14.47
CA ARG A 543 -41.38 14.71 -13.36
C ARG A 543 -41.96 13.39 -13.85
N ARG A 544 -41.42 12.29 -13.32
CA ARG A 544 -41.89 10.93 -13.64
C ARG A 544 -43.20 10.63 -12.88
N SER A 545 -44.28 11.32 -13.25
CA SER A 545 -45.66 11.01 -12.87
C SER A 545 -46.34 10.13 -13.93
N ASP A 546 -47.54 9.61 -13.64
CA ASP A 546 -48.42 9.00 -14.64
C ASP A 546 -49.68 9.88 -14.80
N PRO A 547 -49.82 10.63 -15.91
CA PRO A 547 -48.93 10.70 -17.07
C PRO A 547 -47.62 11.47 -16.79
N LEU A 548 -46.59 11.24 -17.62
CA LEU A 548 -45.27 11.90 -17.49
C LEU A 548 -45.44 13.42 -17.54
N ARG A 549 -44.95 14.16 -16.54
CA ARG A 549 -45.07 15.62 -16.54
C ARG A 549 -43.74 16.28 -16.92
N ILE A 550 -43.75 17.04 -17.99
CA ILE A 550 -42.60 17.79 -18.52
C ILE A 550 -42.86 19.27 -18.21
N ILE A 551 -41.97 19.90 -17.46
CA ILE A 551 -42.02 21.34 -17.18
C ILE A 551 -40.85 21.98 -17.91
N ALA A 552 -41.14 22.77 -18.94
CA ALA A 552 -40.14 23.45 -19.74
C ALA A 552 -40.17 24.94 -19.45
N THR A 553 -39.02 25.52 -19.06
CA THR A 553 -38.86 26.96 -18.95
C THR A 553 -38.26 27.49 -20.25
N VAL A 554 -39.01 28.33 -20.96
CA VAL A 554 -38.59 28.90 -22.25
C VAL A 554 -38.49 30.41 -22.18
N ARG A 555 -37.50 30.97 -22.84
CA ARG A 555 -37.36 32.42 -23.07
C ARG A 555 -37.95 32.79 -24.42
N ARG A 556 -38.73 33.88 -24.44
CA ARG A 556 -39.25 34.52 -25.66
C ARG A 556 -39.13 36.04 -25.56
N GLU A 557 -38.98 36.69 -26.71
CA GLU A 557 -38.98 38.15 -26.80
C GLU A 557 -40.38 38.73 -26.51
N ALA A 558 -40.41 39.93 -25.92
CA ALA A 558 -41.66 40.64 -25.65
C ALA A 558 -42.43 40.92 -26.96
N GLY A 559 -43.70 40.51 -27.02
CA GLY A 559 -44.59 40.72 -28.18
C GLY A 559 -45.10 39.44 -28.88
N GLN A 560 -44.57 38.27 -28.55
CA GLN A 560 -45.07 36.97 -29.04
C GLN A 560 -45.64 36.13 -27.88
N PRO A 561 -46.93 36.29 -27.52
CA PRO A 561 -47.54 35.49 -26.47
C PRO A 561 -47.64 34.01 -26.90
N LEU A 562 -47.23 33.10 -26.02
CA LEU A 562 -47.36 31.66 -26.26
C LEU A 562 -48.85 31.29 -26.26
N VAL A 563 -49.34 30.73 -27.37
CA VAL A 563 -50.73 30.30 -27.50
C VAL A 563 -50.86 28.85 -27.00
N ALA A 564 -51.95 28.54 -26.28
CA ALA A 564 -52.21 27.18 -25.79
C ALA A 564 -52.18 26.09 -26.88
N ALA A 565 -52.50 26.46 -28.13
CA ALA A 565 -52.42 25.57 -29.29
C ALA A 565 -50.99 25.15 -29.65
N GLU A 566 -49.99 26.04 -29.49
CA GLU A 566 -48.57 25.70 -29.71
C GLU A 566 -48.09 24.69 -28.66
N VAL A 567 -48.50 24.88 -27.40
CA VAL A 567 -48.21 23.94 -26.31
C VAL A 567 -48.86 22.58 -26.56
N ALA A 568 -50.11 22.56 -27.00
CA ALA A 568 -50.82 21.33 -27.32
C ALA A 568 -50.18 20.56 -28.49
N SER A 569 -49.72 21.26 -29.53
CA SER A 569 -49.03 20.64 -30.66
C SER A 569 -47.67 20.08 -30.27
N ALA A 570 -46.88 20.79 -29.45
CA ALA A 570 -45.62 20.29 -28.94
C ALA A 570 -45.82 19.06 -28.03
N ARG A 571 -46.88 19.05 -27.21
CA ARG A 571 -47.28 17.90 -26.40
C ARG A 571 -47.57 16.68 -27.26
N GLU A 572 -48.38 16.82 -28.30
CA GLU A 572 -48.72 15.69 -29.20
C GLU A 572 -47.51 15.13 -29.95
N GLU A 573 -46.57 15.98 -30.37
CA GLU A 573 -45.34 15.55 -31.03
C GLU A 573 -44.47 14.72 -30.08
N LEU A 574 -44.31 15.20 -28.84
CA LEU A 574 -43.61 14.49 -27.77
C LEU A 574 -44.31 13.16 -27.41
N GLU A 575 -45.65 13.13 -27.33
CA GLU A 575 -46.41 11.89 -27.08
C GLU A 575 -46.19 10.86 -28.18
N ARG A 576 -46.17 11.31 -29.45
CA ARG A 576 -45.92 10.44 -30.61
C ARG A 576 -44.51 9.86 -30.60
N SER A 577 -43.49 10.65 -30.27
CA SER A 577 -42.11 10.15 -30.27
C SER A 577 -41.77 9.31 -29.03
N LEU A 578 -42.32 9.66 -27.87
CA LEU A 578 -42.07 8.94 -26.61
C LEU A 578 -42.96 7.71 -26.42
N GLY A 579 -44.05 7.58 -27.20
CA GLY A 579 -44.95 6.42 -27.15
C GLY A 579 -45.71 6.26 -25.83
N ARG A 580 -45.92 7.35 -25.09
CA ARG A 580 -46.62 7.37 -23.79
C ARG A 580 -47.36 8.70 -23.57
N PRO A 581 -48.47 8.72 -22.82
CA PRO A 581 -49.18 9.95 -22.49
C PRO A 581 -48.34 10.85 -21.58
N LEU A 582 -48.39 12.16 -21.81
CA LEU A 582 -47.65 13.16 -21.05
C LEU A 582 -48.43 14.47 -20.85
N GLN A 583 -48.11 15.16 -19.76
CA GLN A 583 -48.53 16.52 -19.47
C GLN A 583 -47.37 17.47 -19.71
N LEU A 584 -47.55 18.48 -20.56
CA LEU A 584 -46.53 19.48 -20.86
C LEU A 584 -46.94 20.83 -20.26
N ASP A 585 -46.17 21.30 -19.29
CA ASP A 585 -46.29 22.65 -18.72
C ASP A 585 -45.15 23.52 -19.26
N ILE A 586 -45.49 24.73 -19.75
CA ILE A 586 -44.49 25.67 -20.26
C ILE A 586 -44.52 26.94 -19.43
N ILE A 587 -43.38 27.26 -18.83
CA ILE A 587 -43.14 28.49 -18.09
C ILE A 587 -42.42 29.46 -19.02
N VAL A 588 -43.05 30.59 -19.32
CA VAL A 588 -42.47 31.60 -20.23
C VAL A 588 -41.75 32.69 -19.44
N GLN A 589 -40.46 32.85 -19.68
CA GLN A 589 -39.68 34.01 -19.25
C GLN A 589 -39.67 35.05 -20.39
N GLN A 590 -40.26 36.22 -20.15
CA GLN A 590 -40.25 37.31 -21.12
C GLN A 590 -38.91 38.05 -21.10
N VAL A 591 -38.32 38.24 -22.28
CA VAL A 591 -37.13 39.07 -22.47
C VAL A 591 -37.56 40.43 -23.02
N VAL A 592 -37.43 41.46 -22.18
CA VAL A 592 -37.62 42.87 -22.58
C VAL A 592 -36.24 43.45 -22.84
N ARG A 593 -35.94 43.76 -24.11
CA ARG A 593 -34.70 44.46 -24.47
C ARG A 593 -34.97 45.96 -24.44
N SER A 594 -34.01 46.74 -23.93
CA SER A 594 -34.00 48.19 -24.18
C SER A 594 -33.79 48.41 -25.67
N GLU A 595 -34.55 49.32 -26.28
CA GLU A 595 -34.25 49.79 -27.64
C GLU A 595 -32.79 50.32 -27.67
N PRO A 596 -32.03 50.06 -28.75
CA PRO A 596 -30.64 50.49 -28.86
C PRO A 596 -30.47 52.01 -28.89
#